data_AF-A0A529F6Z6-F1
#
_entry.id   AF-A0A529F6Z6-F1
#
_cell.length_a   1.000
_cell.length_b   1.000
_cell.length_c   1.000
_cell.angle_alpha   90.00
_cell.angle_beta   90.00
_cell.angle_gamma   90.00
#
_symmetry.space_group_name_H-M   'P 1'
#
loop_
_entity.id
_entity.type
_entity.pdbx_description
1 polymer ?
#
loop_
_entity_poly.entity_id
_entity_poly.type
_entity_poly.pdbx_seq_one_letter_code
_entity_poly.pdbx_strand_id
1 'polypeptide(L)' 'YSTSGVAQFMQRGAVAALDEGDAFIVEQVERAHAARDLVCGILGATGKARFTVPQGAFYLFFTVDGITD' A
#
# COMPACT_ATOMS: atom_id res chain seq x y z
N TYR A 1 -22.07 -1.46 -21.04
CA TYR A 1 -21.56 -2.09 -19.80
C TYR A 1 -22.30 -1.41 -18.65
N SER A 2 -23.12 -2.13 -17.88
CA SER A 2 -23.84 -1.51 -16.76
C SER A 2 -22.94 -1.51 -15.52
N THR A 3 -22.67 -0.32 -14.97
CA THR A 3 -21.93 -0.16 -13.71
C THR A 3 -22.85 -0.28 -12.47
N SER A 4 -24.16 -0.41 -12.65
CA SER A 4 -25.17 -0.38 -11.57
C SER A 4 -25.56 -1.74 -11.01
N GLY A 5 -24.84 -2.82 -11.36
CA GLY A 5 -25.14 -4.19 -10.96
C GLY A 5 -23.92 -4.92 -10.40
N VAL A 6 -23.31 -4.39 -9.33
CA VAL A 6 -22.18 -5.05 -8.65
C VAL A 6 -22.58 -6.49 -8.32
N ALA A 7 -21.74 -7.46 -8.71
CA ALA A 7 -22.04 -8.87 -8.50
C ALA A 7 -22.39 -9.16 -7.03
N GLN A 8 -23.47 -9.90 -6.77
CA GLN A 8 -24.00 -10.11 -5.41
C GLN A 8 -22.96 -10.68 -4.45
N PHE A 9 -22.05 -11.53 -4.92
CA PHE A 9 -20.98 -12.07 -4.07
C PHE A 9 -19.96 -11.00 -3.65
N MET A 10 -19.69 -9.99 -4.49
CA MET A 10 -18.82 -8.87 -4.11
C MET A 10 -19.48 -8.00 -3.03
N GLN A 11 -20.80 -7.79 -3.11
CA GLN A 11 -21.53 -7.08 -2.07
C GLN A 11 -21.46 -7.82 -0.73
N ARG A 12 -21.67 -9.15 -0.73
CA ARG A 12 -21.50 -9.99 0.47
C ARG A 12 -20.07 -9.97 1.00
N GLY A 13 -19.08 -9.99 0.11
CA GLY A 13 -17.67 -9.85 0.48
C GLY A 13 -17.36 -8.50 1.13
N ALA A 14 -17.95 -7.42 0.64
CA ALA A 14 -17.80 -6.09 1.24
C ALA A 14 -18.43 -6.01 2.63
N VAL A 15 -19.61 -6.62 2.85
CA VAL A 15 -20.22 -6.71 4.18
C VAL A 15 -19.31 -7.47 5.14
N ALA A 16 -18.85 -8.67 4.76
CA ALA A 16 -17.93 -9.45 5.58
C ALA A 16 -16.62 -8.70 5.88
N ALA A 17 -16.07 -7.97 4.89
CA ALA A 17 -14.87 -7.16 5.08
C ALA A 17 -15.08 -6.01 6.08
N LEU A 18 -16.27 -5.41 6.13
CA LEU A 18 -16.59 -4.33 7.07
C LEU A 18 -16.92 -4.86 8.47
N ASP A 19 -17.61 -5.99 8.58
CA ASP A 19 -18.07 -6.52 9.86
C ASP A 19 -16.99 -7.37 10.58
N GLU A 20 -16.11 -8.03 9.82
CA GLU A 20 -15.17 -9.03 10.34
C GLU A 20 -13.69 -8.73 9.99
N GLY A 21 -13.42 -7.68 9.20
CA GLY A 21 -12.10 -7.44 8.60
C GLY A 21 -11.08 -6.69 9.46
N ASP A 22 -11.46 -6.14 10.62
CA ASP A 22 -10.62 -5.23 11.40
C ASP A 22 -9.27 -5.84 11.78
N ALA A 23 -9.26 -7.06 12.31
CA ALA A 23 -8.02 -7.75 12.68
C ALA A 23 -7.10 -7.98 11.48
N PHE A 24 -7.67 -8.31 10.32
CA PHE A 24 -6.92 -8.50 9.09
C PHE A 24 -6.30 -7.17 8.61
N ILE A 25 -7.06 -6.06 8.63
CA ILE A 25 -6.54 -4.75 8.25
C ILE A 25 -5.43 -4.29 9.19
N VAL A 26 -5.55 -4.50 10.50
CA VAL A 26 -4.49 -4.19 11.47
C VAL A 26 -3.20 -4.93 11.10
N GLU A 27 -3.26 -6.24 10.85
CA GLU A 27 -2.10 -7.03 10.42
C GLU A 27 -1.51 -6.51 9.09
N GLN A 28 -2.36 -6.19 8.11
CA GLN A 28 -1.89 -5.67 6.82
C GLN A 28 -1.19 -4.31 6.97
N VAL A 29 -1.70 -3.43 7.83
CA VAL A 29 -1.10 -2.11 8.12
C VAL A 29 0.26 -2.28 8.80
N GLU A 30 0.37 -3.15 9.81
CA GLU A 30 1.64 -3.43 10.47
C GLU A 30 2.69 -3.96 9.50
N ARG A 31 2.29 -4.91 8.64
CA ARG A 31 3.16 -5.46 7.59
C ARG A 31 3.58 -4.40 6.57
N ALA A 32 2.65 -3.53 6.16
CA ALA A 32 2.95 -2.45 5.24
C ALA A 32 3.93 -1.43 5.86
N HIS A 33 3.79 -1.09 7.14
CA HIS A 33 4.75 -0.24 7.85
C HIS A 33 6.14 -0.88 7.92
N ALA A 34 6.23 -2.16 8.30
CA ALA A 34 7.52 -2.86 8.35
C ALA A 34 8.20 -2.91 6.97
N ALA A 35 7.45 -3.19 5.91
CA ALA A 35 7.96 -3.18 4.54
C ALA A 35 8.38 -1.77 4.09
N ARG A 36 7.58 -0.75 4.40
CA ARG A 36 7.90 0.66 4.11
C ARG A 36 9.23 1.05 4.77
N ASP A 37 9.39 0.74 6.04
CA ASP A 37 10.56 1.11 6.81
C ASP A 37 11.81 0.40 6.29
N LEU A 38 11.69 -0.88 5.93
CA LEU A 38 12.76 -1.64 5.28
C LEU A 38 13.19 -1.02 3.95
N VAL A 39 12.25 -0.77 3.04
CA VAL A 39 12.55 -0.26 1.70
C VAL A 39 13.10 1.17 1.79
N CYS A 40 12.51 2.04 2.60
CA CYS A 40 13.01 3.39 2.83
C CYS A 40 14.41 3.37 3.45
N GLY A 41 14.66 2.49 4.43
CA GLY A 41 15.97 2.34 5.04
C GLY A 41 17.04 1.92 4.03
N ILE A 42 16.76 0.87 3.25
CA ILE A 42 17.71 0.33 2.25
C ILE A 42 17.97 1.36 1.15
N LEU A 43 16.92 1.92 0.54
CA LEU A 43 17.09 2.89 -0.55
C LEU A 43 17.73 4.19 -0.07
N GLY A 44 17.34 4.69 1.11
CA GLY A 44 17.93 5.89 1.70
C GLY A 44 19.41 5.71 2.01
N ALA A 45 19.81 4.54 2.51
CA ALA A 45 21.22 4.23 2.79
C ALA A 45 22.11 4.21 1.55
N THR A 46 21.54 4.05 0.34
CA THR A 46 22.33 4.14 -0.91
C THR A 46 22.87 5.54 -1.20
N GLY A 47 22.23 6.58 -0.63
CA GLY A 47 22.53 7.98 -0.94
C GLY A 47 22.20 8.41 -2.37
N LYS A 48 21.52 7.56 -3.16
CA LYS A 48 21.19 7.82 -4.58
C LYS A 48 19.70 7.90 -4.86
N ALA A 49 18.85 7.49 -3.92
CA ALA A 49 17.40 7.54 -4.08
C ALA A 49 16.83 8.73 -3.31
N ARG A 50 15.92 9.48 -3.96
CA ARG A 50 15.18 10.58 -3.33
C ARG A 50 13.70 10.27 -3.26
N PHE A 51 13.15 10.33 -2.06
CA PHE A 51 11.73 10.07 -1.78
C PHE A 51 11.33 10.71 -0.45
N THR A 52 10.03 10.75 -0.19
CA THR A 52 9.49 11.03 1.15
C THR A 52 8.94 9.74 1.72
N VAL A 53 9.04 9.54 3.04
CA VAL A 53 8.49 8.35 3.70
C VAL A 53 6.96 8.40 3.60
N PRO A 54 6.31 7.45 2.90
CA PRO A 54 4.86 7.47 2.73
C PRO A 54 4.12 7.33 4.06
N GLN A 55 3.07 8.13 4.24
CA GLN A 55 2.23 8.10 5.43
C GLN A 55 1.11 7.04 5.34
N GLY A 56 0.88 6.47 4.15
CA GLY A 56 -0.14 5.46 3.90
C GLY A 56 -0.02 4.90 2.48
N ALA A 57 -0.96 4.01 2.12
CA ALA A 57 -0.87 3.15 0.93
C ALA A 57 0.40 2.28 0.92
N PHE A 58 0.62 1.56 -0.19
CA PHE A 58 1.71 0.59 -0.33
C PHE A 58 2.67 0.92 -1.47
N TYR A 59 2.63 2.15 -1.99
CA TYR A 59 3.53 2.63 -3.05
C TYR A 59 4.62 3.52 -2.46
N LEU A 60 5.86 3.28 -2.89
CA LEU A 60 6.98 4.19 -2.70
C LEU A 60 7.37 4.79 -4.05
N PHE A 61 7.14 6.08 -4.20
CA PHE A 61 7.61 6.85 -5.34
C PHE A 61 8.97 7.46 -5.01
N PHE A 62 9.96 7.20 -5.85
CA PHE A 62 11.32 7.70 -5.69
C PHE A 62 11.90 8.11 -7.04
N THR A 63 12.89 8.99 -7.01
CA THR A 63 13.78 9.23 -8.14
C THR A 63 15.16 8.67 -7.82
N VAL A 64 15.92 8.31 -8.84
CA VAL A 64 17.32 7.91 -8.70
C VAL A 64 18.21 8.99 -9.29
N ASP A 65 19.19 9.46 -8.53
CA ASP A 65 20.12 10.48 -8.98
C ASP A 65 20.84 10.02 -10.27
N GLY A 66 20.80 10.89 -11.29
CA GLY A 66 21.40 10.63 -12.60
C GLY A 66 20.51 9.89 -13.60
N ILE A 67 19.29 9.47 -13.22
CA ILE A 67 18.30 8.89 -14.13
C ILE A 67 17.23 9.95 -14.44
N THR A 68 16.91 10.16 -15.72
CA THR A 68 16.03 11.23 -16.20
C THR A 68 14.88 10.75 -17.07
N ASP A 69 14.70 9.43 -17.19
CA ASP A 69 13.57 8.84 -17.91
C ASP A 69 12.23 9.00 -17.16
#